data_AF-A0A1M5MK99-F1
#
_entry.id   AF-A0A1M5MK99-F1
#
_cell.length_a   1.000
_cell.length_b   1.000
_cell.length_c   1.000
_cell.angle_alpha   90.00
_cell.angle_beta   90.00
_cell.angle_gamma   90.00
#
_symmetry.space_group_name_H-M   'P 1'
#
loop_
_entity.id
_entity.type
_entity.pdbx_description
1 polymer ?
#
loop_
_entity_poly.entity_id
_entity_poly.type
_entity_poly.pdbx_seq_one_letter_code
_entity_poly.pdbx_strand_id
1 'polypeptide(L)'
;MTELYKKKGICIWCSRSSNETSFLTKPHTIPKKLNAHKIGFDICDQCNKYFGSDNNEEKIKYSIDKITKEIFNVHRFLLSNEKDSNSWKKFKSQFFNYYHSKNALKIKIDYRKNIGFEEAFTKKFKRGIYNIFLQEYHRNTENGLDAQFDEIRNFVRYNIGDLPLYYLKNRTGIRLTEDLDMPMEFSFNQHVQSIIDRYGFYHMTLKGLNFFIAVNQKAFENIDNYLIPECKYLMGSGFVFNKLIEIKKISQIDFTIQDWS
;
A
#
# COMPACT_ATOMS: atom_id res chain seq x y z
N MET A 1 8.57 -30.47 13.64
CA MET A 1 9.47 -29.31 13.82
C MET A 1 8.63 -28.06 13.62
N THR A 2 8.58 -27.15 14.60
CA THR A 2 7.85 -25.89 14.45
C THR A 2 8.68 -24.96 13.58
N GLU A 3 8.17 -24.58 12.40
CA GLU A 3 8.84 -23.64 11.51
C GLU A 3 8.90 -22.26 12.19
N LEU A 4 10.08 -21.66 12.22
CA LEU A 4 10.33 -20.40 12.91
C LEU A 4 10.65 -19.31 11.87
N TYR A 5 9.78 -18.31 11.75
CA TYR A 5 9.88 -17.24 10.76
C TYR A 5 10.77 -16.10 11.27
N LYS A 6 12.03 -16.40 11.59
CA LYS A 6 13.00 -15.40 12.08
C LYS A 6 14.38 -15.60 11.45
N LYS A 7 15.09 -14.50 11.19
CA LYS A 7 16.53 -14.49 10.86
C LYS A 7 17.33 -13.81 11.96
N LYS A 8 16.98 -12.55 12.26
CA LYS A 8 17.61 -11.76 13.34
C LYS A 8 16.97 -12.01 14.70
N GLY A 9 15.72 -12.47 14.74
CA GLY A 9 15.00 -12.75 15.99
C GLY A 9 14.58 -11.48 16.74
N ILE A 10 14.47 -10.36 16.05
CA ILE A 10 13.97 -9.09 16.57
C ILE A 10 12.85 -8.63 15.63
N CYS A 11 11.67 -8.33 16.18
CA CYS A 11 10.53 -7.94 15.35
C CYS A 11 10.76 -6.58 14.70
N ILE A 12 10.65 -6.49 13.37
CA ILE A 12 10.85 -5.24 12.62
C ILE A 12 9.82 -4.14 12.95
N TRP A 13 8.72 -4.49 13.63
CA TRP A 13 7.63 -3.57 13.93
C TRP A 13 7.59 -3.08 15.38
N CYS A 14 7.93 -3.95 16.34
CA CYS A 14 7.86 -3.60 17.76
C CYS A 14 9.20 -3.73 18.49
N SER A 15 10.27 -4.08 17.76
CA SER A 15 11.64 -4.23 18.28
C SER A 15 11.82 -5.24 19.41
N ARG A 16 10.78 -6.03 19.74
CA ARG A 16 10.85 -7.12 20.72
C ARG A 16 11.66 -8.29 20.18
N SER A 17 12.55 -8.80 21.01
CA SER A 17 13.41 -9.95 20.72
C SER A 17 12.66 -11.28 20.86
N SER A 18 13.27 -12.38 20.41
CA SER A 18 12.70 -13.72 20.57
C SER A 18 12.59 -14.20 22.02
N ASN A 19 13.15 -13.47 22.98
CA ASN A 19 12.96 -13.74 24.41
C ASN A 19 11.64 -13.12 24.93
N GLU A 20 11.07 -12.17 24.21
CA GLU A 20 9.88 -11.40 24.61
C GLU A 20 8.65 -11.72 23.74
N THR A 21 8.84 -12.35 22.58
CA THR A 21 7.78 -12.63 21.62
C THR A 21 8.09 -13.85 20.75
N SER A 22 7.06 -14.40 20.10
CA SER A 22 7.16 -15.59 19.25
C SER A 22 7.07 -15.24 17.76
N PHE A 23 7.64 -16.13 16.92
CA PHE A 23 7.72 -15.98 15.45
C PHE A 23 7.27 -17.28 14.76
N LEU A 24 6.14 -17.83 15.22
CA LEU A 24 5.65 -19.16 14.81
C LEU A 24 4.62 -19.06 13.68
N THR A 25 4.02 -17.89 13.49
CA THR A 25 3.00 -17.65 12.48
C THR A 25 3.62 -17.17 11.18
N LYS A 26 3.20 -17.75 10.06
CA LYS A 26 3.64 -17.37 8.71
C LYS A 26 3.29 -15.90 8.43
N PRO A 27 4.29 -15.00 8.28
CA PRO A 27 4.00 -13.61 8.00
C PRO A 27 3.97 -13.39 6.49
N HIS A 28 2.82 -12.96 5.98
CA HIS A 28 2.68 -12.58 4.58
C HIS A 28 3.06 -11.11 4.43
N THR A 29 4.11 -10.82 3.67
CA THR A 29 4.60 -9.43 3.46
C THR A 29 3.68 -8.61 2.55
N ILE A 30 2.90 -9.31 1.74
CA ILE A 30 1.83 -8.80 0.90
C ILE A 30 0.57 -9.57 1.28
N PRO A 31 -0.62 -8.94 1.38
CA PRO A 31 -1.85 -9.66 1.66
C PRO A 31 -2.01 -10.90 0.76
N LYS A 32 -2.21 -12.09 1.36
CA LYS A 32 -2.19 -13.40 0.69
C LYS A 32 -3.01 -13.48 -0.61
N LYS A 33 -4.14 -12.77 -0.70
CA LYS A 33 -5.00 -12.77 -1.90
C LYS A 33 -4.45 -11.91 -3.04
N LEU A 34 -3.51 -11.00 -2.77
CA LEU A 34 -2.80 -10.22 -3.77
C LEU A 34 -1.50 -10.91 -4.21
N ASN A 35 -0.80 -11.57 -3.28
CA ASN A 35 0.36 -12.40 -3.60
C ASN A 35 0.59 -13.48 -2.53
N ALA A 36 0.14 -14.71 -2.78
CA ALA A 36 0.10 -15.76 -1.76
C ALA A 36 1.48 -16.32 -1.38
N HIS A 37 2.50 -16.09 -2.21
CA HIS A 37 3.80 -16.77 -2.12
C HIS A 37 4.86 -15.99 -1.38
N LYS A 38 4.62 -14.70 -1.08
CA LYS A 38 5.60 -13.84 -0.41
C LYS A 38 5.51 -13.97 1.11
N ILE A 39 6.44 -14.75 1.66
CA ILE A 39 6.60 -14.97 3.09
C ILE A 39 7.78 -14.15 3.62
N GLY A 40 7.57 -13.45 4.72
CA GLY A 40 8.60 -12.66 5.41
C GLY A 40 9.25 -13.42 6.55
N PHE A 41 10.07 -12.71 7.31
CA PHE A 41 10.67 -13.16 8.55
C PHE A 41 10.86 -11.96 9.48
N ASP A 42 11.13 -12.23 10.76
CA ASP A 42 11.33 -11.21 11.80
C ASP A 42 10.09 -10.31 12.00
N ILE A 43 8.90 -10.89 11.83
CA ILE A 43 7.62 -10.28 12.19
C ILE A 43 6.98 -11.17 13.26
N CYS A 44 6.90 -10.66 14.50
CA CYS A 44 6.37 -11.47 15.59
C CYS A 44 4.88 -11.75 15.45
N ASP A 45 4.41 -12.81 16.11
CA ASP A 45 3.02 -13.28 16.01
C ASP A 45 2.01 -12.20 16.41
N GLN A 46 2.35 -11.35 17.38
CA GLN A 46 1.50 -10.23 17.78
C GLN A 46 1.38 -9.17 16.69
N CYS A 47 2.48 -8.81 16.01
CA CYS A 47 2.45 -7.84 14.92
C CYS A 47 1.80 -8.43 13.66
N ASN A 48 2.10 -9.70 13.34
CA ASN A 48 1.45 -10.42 12.25
C ASN A 48 -0.08 -10.44 12.44
N LYS A 49 -0.54 -10.78 13.66
CA LYS A 49 -1.96 -10.74 14.02
C LYS A 49 -2.54 -9.33 13.92
N TYR A 50 -1.80 -8.31 14.36
CA TYR A 50 -2.22 -6.90 14.32
C TYR A 50 -2.55 -6.42 12.90
N PHE A 51 -1.71 -6.75 11.91
CA PHE A 51 -1.94 -6.32 10.52
C PHE A 51 -3.05 -7.12 9.82
N GLY A 52 -3.17 -8.41 10.18
CA GLY A 52 -4.10 -9.33 9.53
C GLY A 52 -5.52 -9.38 10.12
N SER A 53 -5.72 -8.99 11.38
CA SER A 53 -6.99 -9.18 12.10
C SER A 53 -7.86 -7.93 12.16
N ASP A 54 -9.18 -8.13 12.03
CA ASP A 54 -10.16 -7.09 12.25
C ASP A 54 -10.18 -6.70 13.74
N ASN A 55 -10.35 -5.40 14.04
CA ASN A 55 -10.42 -4.85 15.39
C ASN A 55 -11.75 -4.10 15.58
N ASN A 56 -12.69 -4.67 16.32
CA ASN A 56 -14.03 -4.09 16.51
C ASN A 56 -14.04 -2.79 17.33
N GLU A 57 -12.96 -2.46 18.02
CA GLU A 57 -12.84 -1.22 18.80
C GLU A 57 -12.42 -0.02 17.94
N GLU A 58 -11.85 -0.27 16.75
CA GLU A 58 -11.48 0.79 15.83
C GLU A 58 -12.66 1.27 15.00
N LYS A 59 -12.70 2.59 14.74
CA LYS A 59 -13.66 3.22 13.82
C LYS A 59 -13.74 2.51 12.47
N ILE A 60 -12.60 2.02 11.98
CA ILE A 60 -12.52 1.13 10.82
C ILE A 60 -12.15 -0.26 11.31
N LYS A 61 -13.18 -1.09 11.54
CA LYS A 61 -12.99 -2.42 12.11
C LYS A 61 -12.11 -3.36 11.31
N TYR A 62 -11.92 -3.09 10.01
CA TYR A 62 -11.23 -4.00 9.11
C TYR A 62 -9.71 -3.88 9.21
N SER A 63 -9.01 -5.00 9.15
CA SER A 63 -7.55 -5.05 9.22
C SER A 63 -6.85 -4.22 8.13
N ILE A 64 -5.59 -3.85 8.39
CA ILE A 64 -4.75 -3.12 7.42
C ILE A 64 -4.63 -3.92 6.11
N ASP A 65 -4.39 -5.23 6.22
CA ASP A 65 -4.28 -6.11 5.07
C ASP A 65 -5.59 -6.19 4.28
N LYS A 66 -6.74 -6.20 4.98
CA LYS A 66 -8.05 -6.30 4.34
C LYS A 66 -8.40 -5.05 3.56
N ILE A 67 -8.09 -3.86 4.08
CA ILE A 67 -8.28 -2.58 3.38
C ILE A 67 -7.38 -2.48 2.16
N THR A 68 -6.09 -2.76 2.35
CA THR A 68 -5.09 -2.70 1.27
C THR A 68 -5.46 -3.65 0.13
N LYS A 69 -5.79 -4.90 0.48
CA LYS A 69 -6.30 -5.89 -0.45
C LYS A 69 -7.55 -5.43 -1.21
N GLU A 70 -8.50 -4.83 -0.52
CA GLU A 70 -9.72 -4.38 -1.20
C GLU A 70 -9.40 -3.38 -2.31
N ILE A 71 -8.56 -2.39 -2.00
CA ILE A 71 -8.22 -1.33 -2.95
C ILE A 71 -7.61 -1.91 -4.22
N PHE A 72 -6.64 -2.82 -4.09
CA PHE A 72 -6.02 -3.47 -5.24
C PHE A 72 -6.96 -4.43 -5.97
N ASN A 73 -7.87 -5.12 -5.27
CA ASN A 73 -8.87 -5.98 -5.91
C ASN A 73 -9.89 -5.18 -6.71
N VAL A 74 -10.35 -4.04 -6.19
CA VAL A 74 -11.26 -3.14 -6.91
C VAL A 74 -10.56 -2.59 -8.15
N HIS A 75 -9.32 -2.13 -7.99
CA HIS A 75 -8.49 -1.67 -9.10
C HIS A 75 -8.29 -2.75 -10.17
N ARG A 76 -7.88 -3.97 -9.79
CA ARG A 76 -7.73 -5.11 -10.71
C ARG A 76 -9.03 -5.45 -11.40
N PHE A 77 -10.13 -5.50 -10.65
CA PHE A 77 -11.45 -5.72 -11.25
C PHE A 77 -11.74 -4.65 -12.29
N LEU A 78 -11.52 -3.36 -12.00
CA LEU A 78 -11.82 -2.26 -12.92
C LEU A 78 -10.93 -2.24 -14.17
N LEU A 79 -9.71 -2.76 -14.08
CA LEU A 79 -8.78 -2.85 -15.22
C LEU A 79 -8.83 -4.15 -16.02
N SER A 80 -9.47 -5.21 -15.52
CA SER A 80 -9.48 -6.52 -16.21
C SER A 80 -10.08 -6.40 -17.61
N ASN A 81 -9.34 -6.92 -18.60
CA ASN A 81 -9.72 -6.98 -20.02
C ASN A 81 -10.71 -8.14 -20.32
N GLU A 82 -10.88 -9.08 -19.40
CA GLU A 82 -11.74 -10.27 -19.57
C GLU A 82 -13.22 -9.99 -19.23
N LYS A 83 -13.67 -8.75 -19.40
CA LYS A 83 -15.04 -8.35 -19.05
C LYS A 83 -15.98 -8.48 -20.23
N ASP A 84 -17.08 -9.20 -20.00
CA ASP A 84 -18.30 -9.08 -20.79
C ASP A 84 -19.22 -7.97 -20.24
N SER A 85 -20.33 -7.72 -20.95
CA SER A 85 -21.38 -6.75 -20.56
C SER A 85 -22.08 -7.06 -19.22
N ASN A 86 -21.85 -8.24 -18.64
CA ASN A 86 -22.45 -8.70 -17.39
C ASN A 86 -21.43 -8.80 -16.24
N SER A 87 -20.15 -8.53 -16.49
CA SER A 87 -19.08 -8.77 -15.52
C SER A 87 -19.20 -7.90 -14.27
N TRP A 88 -19.84 -6.73 -14.39
CA TRP A 88 -20.20 -5.88 -13.26
C TRP A 88 -21.10 -6.57 -12.23
N LYS A 89 -21.93 -7.55 -12.61
CA LYS A 89 -22.77 -8.33 -11.68
C LYS A 89 -21.94 -9.21 -10.74
N LYS A 90 -20.72 -9.55 -11.15
CA LYS A 90 -19.76 -10.34 -10.35
C LYS A 90 -18.95 -9.46 -9.40
N PHE A 91 -19.00 -8.13 -9.53
CA PHE A 91 -18.29 -7.21 -8.65
C PHE A 91 -18.79 -7.37 -7.21
N LYS A 92 -17.88 -7.71 -6.31
CA LYS A 92 -18.15 -7.79 -4.88
C LYS A 92 -17.09 -6.98 -4.15
N SER A 93 -17.54 -5.98 -3.41
CA SER A 93 -16.70 -5.19 -2.54
C SER A 93 -17.37 -4.99 -1.18
N GLN A 94 -16.57 -5.02 -0.12
CA GLN A 94 -16.96 -4.64 1.24
C GLN A 94 -17.28 -3.15 1.33
N PHE A 95 -16.52 -2.30 0.62
CA PHE A 95 -16.52 -0.84 0.81
C PHE A 95 -17.13 -0.06 -0.34
N PHE A 96 -17.19 -0.63 -1.54
CA PHE A 96 -17.56 0.10 -2.74
C PHE A 96 -18.79 -0.51 -3.43
N ASN A 97 -19.56 0.37 -4.06
CA ASN A 97 -20.56 0.04 -5.06
C ASN A 97 -20.04 0.47 -6.44
N TYR A 98 -20.16 -0.41 -7.42
CA TYR A 98 -19.85 -0.11 -8.82
C TYR A 98 -21.14 0.07 -9.61
N TYR A 99 -21.36 1.27 -10.14
CA TYR A 99 -22.49 1.66 -10.97
C TYR A 99 -22.06 1.60 -12.43
N HIS A 100 -22.19 0.43 -13.05
CA HIS A 100 -21.74 0.15 -14.42
C HIS A 100 -22.26 1.16 -15.46
N SER A 101 -23.55 1.49 -15.44
CA SER A 101 -24.15 2.42 -16.41
C SER A 101 -23.62 3.84 -16.33
N LYS A 102 -23.05 4.23 -15.18
CA LYS A 102 -22.46 5.55 -14.94
C LYS A 102 -20.94 5.52 -14.98
N ASN A 103 -20.35 4.34 -15.20
CA ASN A 103 -18.93 4.07 -14.97
C ASN A 103 -18.45 4.73 -13.66
N ALA A 104 -19.16 4.50 -12.56
CA ALA A 104 -18.93 5.20 -11.29
C ALA A 104 -18.70 4.24 -10.11
N LEU A 105 -17.75 4.54 -9.23
CA LEU A 105 -17.43 3.78 -8.02
C LEU A 105 -17.65 4.69 -6.84
N LYS A 106 -18.50 4.28 -5.91
CA LYS A 106 -18.78 5.07 -4.71
C LYS A 106 -18.57 4.23 -3.47
N ILE A 107 -18.07 4.85 -2.42
CA ILE A 107 -18.08 4.24 -1.09
C ILE A 107 -19.54 3.98 -0.69
N LYS A 108 -19.81 2.80 -0.13
CA LYS A 108 -21.16 2.43 0.32
C LYS A 108 -21.69 3.44 1.34
N ILE A 109 -22.99 3.68 1.28
CA ILE A 109 -23.64 4.76 2.04
C ILE A 109 -23.43 4.63 3.55
N ASP A 110 -23.40 3.41 4.08
CA ASP A 110 -23.21 3.14 5.51
C ASP A 110 -21.87 3.68 6.03
N TYR A 111 -20.85 3.69 5.18
CA TYR A 111 -19.55 4.27 5.52
C TYR A 111 -19.50 5.78 5.26
N ARG A 112 -20.15 6.26 4.20
CA ARG A 112 -20.21 7.71 3.90
C ARG A 112 -20.89 8.52 5.00
N LYS A 113 -21.89 7.94 5.68
CA LYS A 113 -22.58 8.58 6.81
C LYS A 113 -21.74 8.66 8.09
N ASN A 114 -20.66 7.88 8.18
CA ASN A 114 -19.76 7.91 9.33
C ASN A 114 -18.72 9.03 9.13
N ILE A 115 -18.91 10.14 9.86
CA ILE A 115 -18.04 11.32 9.81
C ILE A 115 -16.58 10.89 10.03
N GLY A 116 -15.68 11.27 9.13
CA GLY A 116 -14.25 10.91 9.22
C GLY A 116 -13.93 9.44 8.93
N PHE A 117 -14.86 8.66 8.37
CA PHE A 117 -14.56 7.33 7.85
C PHE A 117 -13.53 7.40 6.73
N GLU A 118 -13.71 8.30 5.76
CA GLU A 118 -12.83 8.39 4.59
C GLU A 118 -11.39 8.72 4.99
N GLU A 119 -11.19 9.61 5.96
CA GLU A 119 -9.88 9.94 6.52
C GLU A 119 -9.23 8.74 7.21
N ALA A 120 -9.98 8.07 8.10
CA ALA A 120 -9.48 6.88 8.80
C ALA A 120 -9.18 5.72 7.84
N PHE A 121 -10.01 5.53 6.82
CA PHE A 121 -9.85 4.53 5.79
C PHE A 121 -8.62 4.83 4.91
N THR A 122 -8.44 6.10 4.52
CA THR A 122 -7.27 6.55 3.75
C THR A 122 -5.99 6.39 4.56
N LYS A 123 -5.97 6.80 5.83
CA LYS A 123 -4.82 6.63 6.73
C LYS A 123 -4.47 5.15 6.89
N LYS A 124 -5.46 4.27 7.05
CA LYS A 124 -5.24 2.83 7.19
C LYS A 124 -4.75 2.18 5.88
N PHE A 125 -5.20 2.66 4.72
CA PHE A 125 -4.62 2.29 3.43
C PHE A 125 -3.17 2.72 3.30
N LYS A 126 -2.83 3.99 3.63
CA LYS A 126 -1.44 4.48 3.64
C LYS A 126 -0.55 3.58 4.51
N ARG A 127 -1.00 3.26 5.73
CA ARG A 127 -0.30 2.33 6.64
C ARG A 127 -0.08 0.96 6.00
N GLY A 128 -1.02 0.47 5.19
CA GLY A 128 -0.86 -0.77 4.43
C GLY A 128 0.21 -0.73 3.35
N ILE A 129 0.34 0.38 2.63
CA ILE A 129 1.41 0.57 1.64
C ILE A 129 2.78 0.60 2.33
N TYR A 130 2.91 1.35 3.43
CA TYR A 130 4.12 1.38 4.24
C TYR A 130 4.44 0.03 4.91
N ASN A 131 3.41 -0.73 5.31
CA ASN A 131 3.54 -2.09 5.85
C ASN A 131 4.19 -3.02 4.82
N ILE A 132 3.66 -3.03 3.58
CA ILE A 132 4.21 -3.82 2.48
C ILE A 132 5.66 -3.39 2.20
N PHE A 133 5.93 -2.09 2.11
CA PHE A 133 7.27 -1.57 1.86
C PHE A 133 8.30 -2.09 2.86
N LEU A 134 8.07 -1.92 4.17
CA LEU A 134 9.10 -2.27 5.16
C LEU A 134 9.30 -3.78 5.26
N GLN A 135 8.22 -4.56 5.15
CA GLN A 135 8.31 -6.02 5.14
C GLN A 135 9.07 -6.54 3.91
N GLU A 136 8.78 -6.01 2.72
CA GLU A 136 9.49 -6.39 1.49
C GLU A 136 10.93 -5.90 1.48
N TYR A 137 11.20 -4.69 1.98
CA TYR A 137 12.55 -4.18 2.16
C TYR A 137 13.36 -5.10 3.06
N HIS A 138 12.81 -5.47 4.22
CA HIS A 138 13.48 -6.38 5.14
C HIS A 138 13.68 -7.77 4.55
N ARG A 139 12.69 -8.31 3.82
CA ARG A 139 12.85 -9.62 3.17
C ARG A 139 14.01 -9.65 2.18
N ASN A 140 14.26 -8.54 1.47
CA ASN A 140 15.30 -8.46 0.44
C ASN A 140 16.67 -8.01 0.98
N THR A 141 16.71 -7.21 2.04
CA THR A 141 17.96 -6.58 2.53
C THR A 141 18.34 -6.97 3.95
N GLU A 142 17.41 -7.56 4.71
CA GLU A 142 17.50 -7.81 6.15
C GLU A 142 17.68 -6.55 7.01
N ASN A 143 17.59 -5.36 6.42
CA ASN A 143 17.90 -4.08 7.08
C ASN A 143 16.68 -3.34 7.62
N GLY A 144 15.49 -3.91 7.54
CA GLY A 144 14.27 -3.32 8.11
C GLY A 144 14.23 -3.12 9.64
N LEU A 145 15.34 -3.34 10.37
CA LEU A 145 15.51 -2.95 11.79
C LEU A 145 16.21 -1.60 11.96
N ASP A 146 16.68 -0.99 10.88
CA ASP A 146 17.40 0.29 10.93
C ASP A 146 16.52 1.41 11.51
N ALA A 147 17.13 2.33 12.25
CA ALA A 147 16.48 3.42 12.97
C ALA A 147 15.85 4.44 12.01
N GLN A 148 16.36 4.53 10.77
CA GLN A 148 15.75 5.37 9.72
C GLN A 148 14.29 5.03 9.43
N PHE A 149 13.82 3.82 9.80
CA PHE A 149 12.44 3.38 9.62
C PHE A 149 11.57 3.55 10.88
N ASP A 150 12.06 4.20 11.94
CA ASP A 150 11.30 4.37 13.19
C ASP A 150 10.00 5.14 12.99
N GLU A 151 9.98 6.14 12.12
CA GLU A 151 8.75 6.88 11.80
C GLU A 151 7.73 6.00 11.08
N ILE A 152 8.20 5.08 10.22
CA ILE A 152 7.33 4.08 9.59
C ILE A 152 6.76 3.15 10.65
N ARG A 153 7.55 2.68 11.63
CA ARG A 153 7.05 1.84 12.73
C ARG A 153 6.01 2.60 13.56
N ASN A 154 6.29 3.84 13.93
CA ASN A 154 5.37 4.70 14.66
C ASN A 154 4.04 4.87 13.93
N PHE A 155 4.09 5.18 12.64
CA PHE A 155 2.91 5.36 11.81
C PHE A 155 2.12 4.05 11.58
N VAL A 156 2.82 2.99 11.18
CA VAL A 156 2.19 1.74 10.75
C VAL A 156 1.76 0.89 11.94
N ARG A 157 2.61 0.70 12.97
CA ARG A 157 2.31 -0.19 14.10
C ARG A 157 1.55 0.51 15.22
N TYR A 158 1.85 1.78 15.49
CA TYR A 158 1.32 2.50 16.64
C TYR A 158 0.35 3.63 16.27
N ASN A 159 0.14 3.87 14.96
CA ASN A 159 -0.75 4.93 14.45
C ASN A 159 -0.35 6.35 14.90
N ILE A 160 0.93 6.57 15.20
CA ILE A 160 1.50 7.86 15.60
C ILE A 160 1.97 8.60 14.33
N GLY A 161 1.54 9.86 14.18
CA GLY A 161 1.84 10.68 12.99
C GLY A 161 0.96 10.36 11.77
N ASP A 162 1.32 10.94 10.62
CA ASP A 162 0.68 10.70 9.32
C ASP A 162 1.68 10.89 8.17
N LEU A 163 2.45 9.84 7.85
CA LEU A 163 3.45 9.90 6.77
C LEU A 163 2.77 10.12 5.42
N PRO A 164 3.28 11.01 4.55
CA PRO A 164 2.64 11.26 3.25
C PRO A 164 2.72 10.01 2.37
N LEU A 165 1.73 9.84 1.50
CA LEU A 165 1.83 8.89 0.39
C LEU A 165 1.56 9.67 -0.87
N TYR A 166 2.57 9.80 -1.73
CA TYR A 166 2.42 10.54 -2.96
C TYR A 166 1.96 9.59 -4.07
N TYR A 167 1.07 10.08 -4.93
CA TYR A 167 0.51 9.33 -6.04
C TYR A 167 0.68 10.13 -7.32
N LEU A 168 1.30 9.50 -8.31
CA LEU A 168 1.39 10.02 -9.66
C LEU A 168 0.12 9.62 -10.41
N LYS A 169 -0.79 10.59 -10.57
CA LYS A 169 -2.10 10.37 -11.18
C LYS A 169 -1.97 10.02 -12.65
N ASN A 170 -2.60 8.92 -13.02
CA ASN A 170 -2.86 8.60 -14.42
C ASN A 170 -3.79 9.64 -15.03
N ARG A 171 -3.59 9.94 -16.32
CA ARG A 171 -4.55 10.67 -17.13
C ARG A 171 -5.74 9.76 -17.40
N THR A 172 -6.95 10.30 -17.25
CA THR A 172 -8.19 9.54 -17.44
C THR A 172 -8.20 8.85 -18.80
N GLY A 173 -8.42 7.53 -18.79
CA GLY A 173 -8.55 6.70 -19.99
C GLY A 173 -7.25 6.11 -20.55
N ILE A 174 -6.06 6.48 -20.05
CA ILE A 174 -4.78 5.92 -20.49
C ILE A 174 -4.04 5.35 -19.28
N ARG A 175 -3.70 4.06 -19.34
CA ARG A 175 -2.88 3.39 -18.31
C ARG A 175 -1.89 2.43 -18.91
N LEU A 176 -0.66 2.56 -18.47
CA LEU A 176 0.35 1.52 -18.61
C LEU A 176 0.23 0.60 -17.40
N THR A 177 -0.17 -0.63 -17.65
CA THR A 177 -0.30 -1.66 -16.63
C THR A 177 0.49 -2.88 -17.06
N GLU A 178 1.18 -3.48 -16.10
CA GLU A 178 1.67 -4.85 -16.21
C GLU A 178 0.49 -5.83 -16.35
N ASP A 179 0.80 -7.09 -16.64
CA ASP A 179 -0.18 -8.16 -16.56
C ASP A 179 -0.83 -8.17 -15.16
N LEU A 180 -2.15 -8.01 -15.12
CA LEU A 180 -2.91 -7.88 -13.89
C LEU A 180 -2.93 -9.16 -13.06
N ASP A 181 -2.64 -10.29 -13.68
CA ASP A 181 -2.66 -11.62 -13.06
C ASP A 181 -1.29 -12.03 -12.51
N MET A 182 -0.23 -11.32 -12.93
CA MET A 182 1.11 -11.53 -12.38
C MET A 182 1.17 -11.21 -10.88
N PRO A 183 1.97 -11.94 -10.08
CA PRO A 183 2.19 -11.60 -8.68
C PRO A 183 2.82 -10.20 -8.54
N MET A 184 2.47 -9.47 -7.47
CA MET A 184 3.11 -8.18 -7.19
C MET A 184 4.56 -8.40 -6.72
N GLU A 185 5.51 -7.80 -7.42
CA GLU A 185 6.94 -7.89 -7.14
C GLU A 185 7.52 -6.53 -6.76
N PHE A 186 8.47 -6.52 -5.83
CA PHE A 186 9.13 -5.32 -5.34
C PHE A 186 10.63 -5.43 -5.56
N SER A 187 11.17 -4.51 -6.36
CA SER A 187 12.61 -4.43 -6.62
C SER A 187 13.30 -3.63 -5.52
N PHE A 188 14.42 -4.18 -5.03
CA PHE A 188 15.36 -3.50 -4.14
C PHE A 188 16.79 -3.70 -4.66
N ASN A 189 17.00 -3.54 -5.97
CA ASN A 189 18.34 -3.57 -6.54
C ASN A 189 19.21 -2.40 -6.04
N GLN A 190 20.51 -2.42 -6.36
CA GLN A 190 21.47 -1.41 -5.89
C GLN A 190 21.06 0.02 -6.29
N HIS A 191 20.48 0.21 -7.47
CA HIS A 191 20.01 1.52 -7.91
C HIS A 191 18.87 2.04 -7.03
N VAL A 192 17.85 1.21 -6.78
CA VAL A 192 16.72 1.54 -5.91
C VAL A 192 17.18 1.83 -4.48
N GLN A 193 18.10 1.01 -3.94
CA GLN A 193 18.69 1.26 -2.63
C GLN A 193 19.44 2.60 -2.61
N SER A 194 20.22 2.92 -3.65
CA SER A 194 20.92 4.21 -3.75
C SER A 194 19.96 5.42 -3.76
N ILE A 195 18.77 5.27 -4.35
CA ILE A 195 17.73 6.31 -4.33
C ILE A 195 17.17 6.48 -2.92
N ILE A 196 16.88 5.40 -2.20
CA ILE A 196 16.41 5.46 -0.81
C ILE A 196 17.48 6.13 0.06
N ASP A 197 18.75 5.70 -0.07
CA ASP A 197 19.84 6.21 0.77
C ASP A 197 20.13 7.68 0.49
N ARG A 198 20.06 8.11 -0.76
CA ARG A 198 20.37 9.48 -1.19
C ARG A 198 19.21 10.45 -0.98
N TYR A 199 18.00 10.03 -1.32
CA TYR A 199 16.84 10.93 -1.41
C TYR A 199 15.70 10.58 -0.45
N GLY A 200 15.74 9.42 0.22
CA GLY A 200 14.70 9.00 1.16
C GLY A 200 13.39 8.55 0.52
N PHE A 201 13.33 8.36 -0.80
CA PHE A 201 12.11 7.93 -1.49
C PHE A 201 12.21 6.51 -2.02
N TYR A 202 11.07 5.82 -2.03
CA TYR A 202 10.88 4.59 -2.79
C TYR A 202 9.73 4.78 -3.79
N HIS A 203 10.00 4.57 -5.08
CA HIS A 203 8.98 4.55 -6.12
C HIS A 203 8.44 3.13 -6.26
N MET A 204 7.15 2.98 -5.99
CA MET A 204 6.41 1.74 -6.03
C MET A 204 5.42 1.76 -7.19
N THR A 205 5.55 0.79 -8.10
CA THR A 205 4.56 0.56 -9.16
C THR A 205 3.79 -0.71 -8.86
N LEU A 206 2.47 -0.60 -8.75
CA LEU A 206 1.58 -1.74 -8.50
C LEU A 206 0.39 -1.70 -9.44
N LYS A 207 0.33 -2.63 -10.40
CA LYS A 207 -0.79 -2.75 -11.34
C LYS A 207 -1.11 -1.45 -12.07
N GLY A 208 -0.10 -0.65 -12.41
CA GLY A 208 -0.27 0.66 -13.05
C GLY A 208 -0.65 1.82 -12.12
N LEU A 209 -0.66 1.60 -10.80
CA LEU A 209 -0.64 2.69 -9.80
C LEU A 209 0.80 3.00 -9.44
N ASN A 210 1.15 4.28 -9.41
CA ASN A 210 2.51 4.76 -9.16
C ASN A 210 2.53 5.59 -7.88
N PHE A 211 3.16 5.06 -6.84
CA PHE A 211 3.27 5.68 -5.54
C PHE A 211 4.72 6.05 -5.22
N PHE A 212 4.93 7.20 -4.60
CA PHE A 212 6.21 7.54 -3.97
C PHE A 212 6.02 7.53 -2.46
N ILE A 213 6.84 6.72 -1.80
CA ILE A 213 6.85 6.49 -0.36
C ILE A 213 7.98 7.31 0.25
N ALA A 214 7.66 8.14 1.24
CA ALA A 214 8.65 8.88 2.03
C ALA A 214 9.22 7.93 3.10
N VAL A 215 10.38 7.37 2.84
CA VAL A 215 10.97 6.28 3.61
C VAL A 215 11.58 6.76 4.92
N ASN A 216 12.23 7.92 4.89
CA ASN A 216 12.90 8.54 6.03
C ASN A 216 12.88 10.07 5.88
N GLN A 217 13.49 10.78 6.84
CA GLN A 217 13.50 12.25 6.88
C GLN A 217 14.07 12.93 5.63
N LYS A 218 15.03 12.29 4.95
CA LYS A 218 15.62 12.84 3.70
C LYS A 218 14.57 13.03 2.61
N ALA A 219 13.48 12.27 2.63
CA ALA A 219 12.38 12.42 1.69
C ALA A 219 11.83 13.85 1.68
N PHE A 220 11.64 14.44 2.86
CA PHE A 220 11.07 15.78 3.00
C PHE A 220 12.05 16.86 2.55
N GLU A 221 13.35 16.64 2.75
CA GLU A 221 14.43 17.51 2.29
C GLU A 221 14.63 17.44 0.76
N ASN A 222 14.20 16.34 0.12
CA ASN A 222 14.43 16.07 -1.30
C ASN A 222 13.16 16.11 -2.16
N ILE A 223 12.10 16.77 -1.69
CA ILE A 223 10.89 16.98 -2.51
C ILE A 223 11.25 17.71 -3.81
N ASP A 224 11.93 18.85 -3.71
CA ASP A 224 12.26 19.69 -4.87
C ASP A 224 13.44 19.14 -5.69
N ASN A 225 14.35 18.41 -5.03
CA ASN A 225 15.58 17.90 -5.65
C ASN A 225 15.41 16.52 -6.31
N TYR A 226 14.41 15.73 -5.89
CA TYR A 226 14.17 14.39 -6.42
C TYR A 226 12.72 14.17 -6.82
N LEU A 227 11.77 14.27 -5.88
CA LEU A 227 10.38 13.84 -6.13
C LEU A 227 9.73 14.62 -7.28
N ILE A 228 9.85 15.95 -7.29
CA ILE A 228 9.28 16.80 -8.33
C ILE A 228 9.96 16.57 -9.68
N PRO A 229 11.31 16.63 -9.80
CA PRO A 229 12.00 16.31 -11.05
C PRO A 229 11.66 14.92 -11.61
N GLU A 230 11.68 13.89 -10.78
CA GLU A 230 11.38 12.51 -11.17
C GLU A 230 9.95 12.39 -11.69
N CYS A 231 8.98 12.99 -10.97
CA CYS A 231 7.61 13.01 -11.44
C CYS A 231 7.44 13.78 -12.75
N LYS A 232 8.16 14.90 -12.95
CA LYS A 232 8.14 15.65 -14.22
C LYS A 232 8.70 14.81 -15.37
N TYR A 233 9.80 14.10 -15.13
CA TYR A 233 10.38 13.18 -16.09
C TYR A 233 9.38 12.08 -16.49
N LEU A 234 8.77 11.41 -15.50
CA LEU A 234 7.76 10.37 -15.74
C LEU A 234 6.51 10.90 -16.42
N MET A 235 6.05 12.12 -16.08
CA MET A 235 4.91 12.76 -16.75
C MET A 235 5.21 13.05 -18.23
N GLY A 236 6.43 13.51 -18.55
CA GLY A 236 6.84 13.83 -19.92
C GLY A 236 5.85 14.79 -20.59
N SER A 237 5.21 14.33 -21.68
CA SER A 237 4.19 15.09 -22.41
C SER A 237 2.83 15.23 -21.69
N GLY A 238 2.65 14.56 -20.56
CA GLY A 238 1.38 14.48 -19.86
C GLY A 238 0.39 13.49 -20.48
N PHE A 239 0.86 12.58 -21.34
CA PHE A 239 0.01 11.60 -22.01
C PHE A 239 -0.49 10.51 -21.05
N VAL A 240 0.42 9.93 -20.26
CA VAL A 240 0.10 8.84 -19.31
C VAL A 240 -0.21 9.38 -17.92
N PHE A 241 0.62 10.29 -17.40
CA PHE A 241 0.47 10.86 -16.07
C PHE A 241 0.28 12.37 -16.17
N ASN A 242 -0.56 12.97 -15.32
CA ASN A 242 -0.86 14.40 -15.42
C ASN A 242 -0.66 15.21 -14.14
N LYS A 243 -0.50 14.56 -12.98
CA LYS A 243 -0.39 15.27 -11.71
C LYS A 243 0.25 14.41 -10.62
N LEU A 244 1.18 14.99 -9.88
CA LEU A 244 1.60 14.47 -8.57
C LEU A 244 0.69 15.03 -7.48
N ILE A 245 0.19 14.17 -6.59
CA ILE A 245 -0.57 14.59 -5.40
C ILE A 245 -0.09 13.83 -4.16
N GLU A 246 -0.29 14.40 -2.98
CA GLU A 246 -0.35 13.62 -1.76
C GLU A 246 -1.78 13.08 -1.57
N ILE A 247 -1.91 11.80 -1.24
CA ILE A 247 -3.21 11.17 -0.99
C ILE A 247 -3.72 11.62 0.39
N LYS A 248 -4.71 12.51 0.38
CA LYS A 248 -5.50 12.92 1.55
C LYS A 248 -6.82 12.14 1.65
N LYS A 249 -7.34 11.69 0.50
CA LYS A 249 -8.56 10.89 0.41
C LYS A 249 -8.37 9.75 -0.57
N ILE A 250 -8.88 8.57 -0.24
CA ILE A 250 -8.82 7.39 -1.12
C ILE A 250 -9.49 7.65 -2.47
N SER A 251 -10.46 8.56 -2.50
CA SER A 251 -11.13 9.04 -3.71
C SER A 251 -10.22 9.72 -4.72
N GLN A 252 -9.04 10.16 -4.29
CA GLN A 252 -8.05 10.76 -5.18
C GLN A 252 -7.24 9.73 -5.97
N ILE A 253 -7.24 8.46 -5.52
CA ILE A 253 -6.71 7.35 -6.32
C ILE A 253 -7.70 7.09 -7.44
N ASP A 254 -7.22 7.27 -8.66
CA ASP A 254 -8.01 6.94 -9.81
C ASP A 254 -8.06 5.41 -9.94
N PHE A 255 -9.26 4.84 -10.02
CA PHE A 255 -9.48 3.41 -10.29
C PHE A 255 -10.10 3.18 -11.69
N THR A 256 -10.00 4.17 -12.60
CA THR A 256 -10.54 4.28 -13.99
C THR A 256 -12.02 4.63 -14.13
N ILE A 257 -12.50 5.60 -13.37
CA ILE A 257 -13.90 6.02 -13.33
C ILE A 257 -13.99 7.55 -13.36
N GLN A 258 -14.91 8.10 -14.18
CA GLN A 258 -15.24 9.52 -14.14
C GLN A 258 -16.01 9.82 -12.84
N ASP A 259 -15.46 10.75 -12.07
CA ASP A 259 -16.06 11.40 -10.91
C ASP A 259 -16.42 10.53 -9.69
N TRP A 260 -15.59 10.70 -8.66
CA TRP A 260 -16.01 10.56 -7.27
C TRP A 260 -16.91 11.74 -6.89
N SER A 261 -18.18 11.69 -7.26
CA SER A 261 -19.22 12.60 -6.76
C SER A 261 -20.10 11.94 -5.71
#